data_AF-A0A5P9FI43-F1
#
_entry.id   AF-A0A5P9FI43-F1
#
_cell.length_a   1.000
_cell.length_b   1.000
_cell.length_c   1.000
_cell.angle_alpha   90.00
_cell.angle_beta   90.00
_cell.angle_gamma   90.00
#
_symmetry.space_group_name_H-M   'P 1'
#
loop_
_entity.id
_entity.type
_entity.pdbx_description
1 polymer ?
#
loop_
_entity_poly.entity_id
_entity_poly.type
_entity_poly.pdbx_seq_one_letter_code
_entity_poly.pdbx_strand_id
1 'polypeptide(L)'
;MPYRPTDFGRFCDPQPYTQLAKVLREQGMALGAARVLEARDRRVLDATFNRRMAAVDGSLAADVEAALALVKRPFDWLFGVMFGYGHRPGRALFAVLGILALNWALYAQVWEAGQMAPTSDVVLTSEAWTRHVALMPDGDLDTSVNTLRAWTDSEAAQDYTTFNAPLYALDLFIPLDALGQEAAWAPSPVRGIWGTLGFATGWLTQLSGWLITAIAAAAVAGIVGRKD
;
A
#
# COMPACT_ATOMS: atom_id res chain seq x y z
N MET A 1 24.24 5.45 42.16
CA MET A 1 25.22 4.72 41.31
C MET A 1 25.77 5.70 40.29
N PRO A 2 27.09 5.87 40.16
CA PRO A 2 27.67 6.75 39.15
C PRO A 2 27.63 6.10 37.77
N TYR A 3 27.14 6.87 36.79
CA TYR A 3 27.05 6.52 35.38
C TYR A 3 28.45 6.22 34.81
N ARG A 4 28.65 5.05 34.18
CA ARG A 4 29.95 4.65 33.60
C ARG A 4 29.95 4.80 32.07
N PRO A 5 30.99 5.42 31.47
CA PRO A 5 31.09 5.65 30.02
C PRO A 5 31.28 4.41 29.13
N THR A 6 31.17 3.20 29.64
CA THR A 6 31.39 1.96 28.85
C THR A 6 30.09 1.33 28.36
N ASP A 7 28.93 1.86 28.76
CA ASP A 7 27.61 1.34 28.39
C ASP A 7 26.99 2.02 27.15
N PHE A 8 27.71 2.94 26.49
CA PHE A 8 27.24 3.70 25.31
C PHE A 8 26.74 2.83 24.14
N GLY A 9 27.02 1.52 24.14
CA GLY A 9 26.55 0.58 23.11
C GLY A 9 25.44 -0.39 23.54
N ARG A 10 25.14 -0.54 24.84
CA ARG A 10 24.19 -1.57 25.32
C ARG A 10 22.75 -1.09 25.49
N PHE A 11 22.54 0.22 25.59
CA PHE A 11 21.21 0.80 25.76
C PHE A 11 21.02 1.98 24.80
N CYS A 12 20.07 1.84 23.86
CA CYS A 12 19.60 3.00 23.09
C CYS A 12 18.91 3.97 24.07
N ASP A 13 19.55 5.10 24.35
CA ASP A 13 18.97 6.18 25.16
C ASP A 13 18.22 7.18 24.25
N PRO A 14 16.88 7.31 24.38
CA PRO A 14 16.11 8.26 23.59
C PRO A 14 16.24 9.72 24.08
N GLN A 15 16.81 9.96 25.27
CA GLN A 15 16.86 11.29 25.90
C GLN A 15 17.65 12.32 25.08
N PRO A 16 18.88 12.03 24.56
CA PRO A 16 19.65 13.02 23.81
C PRO A 16 18.94 13.50 22.55
N TYR A 17 18.26 12.60 21.83
CA TYR A 17 17.45 12.95 20.66
C TYR A 17 16.29 13.87 21.02
N THR A 18 15.62 13.58 22.14
CA THR A 18 14.47 14.37 22.59
C THR A 18 14.91 15.79 23.00
N GLN A 19 16.06 15.92 23.68
CA GLN A 19 16.62 17.23 24.04
C GLN A 19 17.05 18.02 22.81
N LEU A 20 17.76 17.39 21.87
CA LEU A 20 18.15 18.05 20.63
C LEU A 20 16.92 18.50 19.81
N ALA A 21 15.90 17.65 19.70
CA ALA A 21 14.66 18.01 19.01
C ALA A 21 13.95 19.19 19.69
N LYS A 22 13.97 19.26 21.02
CA LYS A 22 13.43 20.40 21.79
C LYS A 22 14.15 21.70 21.44
N VAL A 23 15.49 21.71 21.52
CA VAL A 23 16.31 22.88 21.17
C VAL A 23 16.10 23.32 19.73
N LEU A 24 16.06 22.38 18.78
CA LEU A 24 15.78 22.69 17.37
C LEU A 24 14.40 23.33 17.19
N ARG A 25 13.40 22.87 17.93
CA ARG A 25 12.05 23.45 17.90
C ARG A 25 12.02 24.86 18.48
N GLU A 26 12.71 25.09 19.60
CA GLU A 26 12.86 26.42 20.23
C GLU A 26 13.58 27.41 19.30
N GLN A 27 14.49 26.92 18.46
CA GLN A 27 15.19 27.72 17.44
C GLN A 27 14.38 27.90 16.13
N GLY A 28 13.13 27.43 16.07
CA GLY A 28 12.28 27.53 14.86
C GLY A 28 12.58 26.49 13.77
N MET A 29 13.50 25.55 14.00
CA MET A 29 13.87 24.50 13.06
C MET A 29 12.96 23.26 13.18
N ALA A 30 11.66 23.43 12.94
CA ALA A 30 10.65 22.37 13.09
C ALA A 30 10.97 21.10 12.27
N LEU A 31 11.39 21.26 11.00
CA LEU A 31 11.81 20.14 10.14
C LEU A 31 13.07 19.43 10.63
N GLY A 32 13.97 20.16 11.31
CA GLY A 32 15.14 19.60 11.96
C GLY A 32 14.74 18.74 13.16
N ALA A 33 13.88 19.28 14.03
CA ALA A 33 13.35 18.56 15.18
C ALA A 33 12.65 17.25 14.78
N ALA A 34 11.80 17.30 13.74
CA ALA A 34 11.12 16.14 13.20
C ALA A 34 12.10 15.04 12.72
N ARG A 35 13.18 15.41 12.04
CA ARG A 35 14.22 14.47 11.59
C ARG A 35 14.93 13.78 12.75
N VAL A 36 15.21 14.51 13.82
CA VAL A 36 15.86 13.96 15.01
C VAL A 36 14.95 12.96 15.72
N LEU A 37 13.66 13.27 15.84
CA LEU A 37 12.67 12.36 16.44
C LEU A 37 12.42 11.12 15.58
N GLU A 38 12.36 11.25 14.25
CA GLU A 38 12.32 10.11 13.33
C GLU A 38 13.53 9.18 13.52
N ALA A 39 14.74 9.75 13.62
CA ALA A 39 15.97 8.99 13.83
C ALA A 39 16.03 8.31 15.21
N ARG A 40 15.40 8.91 16.23
CA ARG A 40 15.23 8.32 17.55
C ARG A 40 14.32 7.10 17.47
N ASP A 41 13.13 7.26 16.90
CA ASP A 41 12.10 6.21 16.89
C ASP A 41 12.58 4.99 16.10
N ARG A 42 13.29 5.20 15.00
CA ARG A 42 13.99 4.12 14.27
C ARG A 42 14.93 3.33 15.18
N ARG A 43 15.81 4.01 15.93
CA ARG A 43 16.78 3.36 16.83
C ARG A 43 16.10 2.66 18.00
N VAL A 44 15.05 3.25 18.56
CA VAL A 44 14.26 2.64 19.63
C VAL A 44 13.64 1.33 19.14
N LEU A 45 12.99 1.33 17.97
CA LEU A 45 12.40 0.13 17.39
C LEU A 45 13.45 -0.94 17.07
N ASP A 46 14.60 -0.56 16.52
CA ASP A 46 15.74 -1.47 16.28
C ASP A 46 16.25 -2.09 17.58
N ALA A 47 16.42 -1.29 18.63
CA ALA A 47 16.87 -1.76 19.94
C ALA A 47 15.81 -2.67 20.61
N THR A 48 14.52 -2.34 20.51
CA THR A 48 13.43 -3.17 21.04
C THR A 48 13.38 -4.53 20.33
N PHE A 49 13.51 -4.55 19.00
CA PHE A 49 13.60 -5.78 18.23
C PHE A 49 14.79 -6.63 18.69
N ASN A 50 15.99 -6.04 18.72
CA ASN A 50 17.21 -6.75 19.13
C ASN A 50 17.12 -7.30 20.57
N ARG A 51 16.51 -6.55 21.49
CA ARG A 51 16.28 -7.00 22.87
C ARG A 51 15.35 -8.21 22.93
N ARG A 52 14.23 -8.19 22.20
CA ARG A 52 13.30 -9.32 22.16
C ARG A 52 13.94 -10.58 21.59
N MET A 53 14.72 -10.42 20.52
CA MET A 53 15.46 -11.54 19.93
C MET A 53 16.56 -12.08 20.86
N ALA A 54 17.23 -11.21 21.62
CA ALA A 54 18.27 -11.61 22.59
C ALA A 54 17.72 -12.17 23.91
N ALA A 55 16.42 -11.94 24.20
CA ALA A 55 15.75 -12.42 25.40
C ALA A 55 15.13 -13.83 25.22
N VAL A 56 15.29 -14.45 24.05
CA VAL A 56 14.85 -15.82 23.79
C VAL A 56 15.63 -16.78 24.70
N ASP A 57 14.91 -17.39 25.64
CA ASP A 57 15.46 -18.27 26.67
C ASP A 57 14.88 -19.70 26.62
N GLY A 58 14.10 -20.01 25.58
CA GLY A 58 13.38 -21.29 25.43
C GLY A 58 12.05 -21.35 26.16
N SER A 59 11.61 -20.26 26.82
CA SER A 59 10.25 -20.14 27.32
C SER A 59 9.27 -19.81 26.19
N LEU A 60 8.08 -20.40 26.24
CA LEU A 60 6.98 -20.12 25.30
C LEU A 60 6.66 -18.63 25.21
N ALA A 61 6.75 -17.89 26.31
CA ALA A 61 6.46 -16.46 26.34
C ALA A 61 7.50 -15.66 25.55
N ALA A 62 8.80 -15.90 25.76
CA ALA A 62 9.87 -15.22 25.05
C ALA A 62 9.87 -15.56 23.55
N ASP A 63 9.59 -16.82 23.20
CA ASP A 63 9.48 -17.27 21.81
C ASP A 63 8.31 -16.59 21.08
N VAL A 64 7.16 -16.47 21.74
CA VAL A 64 5.99 -15.76 21.20
C VAL A 64 6.30 -14.27 21.02
N GLU A 65 6.94 -13.60 21.99
CA GLU A 65 7.32 -12.19 21.84
C GLU A 65 8.30 -11.95 20.69
N ALA A 66 9.27 -12.85 20.51
CA ALA A 66 10.24 -12.80 19.42
C ALA A 66 9.55 -13.03 18.06
N ALA A 67 8.65 -14.00 17.97
CA ALA A 67 7.86 -14.24 16.77
C ALA A 67 6.98 -13.03 16.39
N LEU A 68 6.30 -12.43 17.38
CA LEU A 68 5.54 -11.20 17.16
C LEU A 68 6.43 -10.03 16.73
N ALA A 69 7.64 -9.92 17.27
CA ALA A 69 8.61 -8.90 16.85
C ALA A 69 9.04 -9.08 15.39
N LEU A 70 9.26 -10.32 14.94
CA LEU A 70 9.57 -10.65 13.54
C LEU A 70 8.41 -10.28 12.61
N VAL A 71 7.17 -10.60 13.00
CA VAL A 71 5.98 -10.26 12.22
C VAL A 71 5.79 -8.74 12.14
N LYS A 72 6.00 -8.00 13.23
CA LYS A 72 5.84 -6.54 13.28
C LYS A 72 6.93 -5.78 12.53
N ARG A 73 8.13 -6.35 12.42
CA ARG A 73 9.31 -5.70 11.82
C ARG A 73 9.08 -5.10 10.43
N PRO A 74 8.53 -5.82 9.44
CA PRO A 74 8.24 -5.24 8.13
C PRO A 74 7.21 -4.09 8.21
N PHE A 75 6.20 -4.18 9.08
CA PHE A 75 5.22 -3.11 9.27
C PHE A 75 5.85 -1.85 9.88
N ASP A 76 6.76 -2.00 10.85
CA ASP A 76 7.48 -0.86 11.43
C ASP A 76 8.40 -0.18 10.43
N TRP A 77 9.07 -0.96 9.59
CA TRP A 77 9.88 -0.44 8.51
C TRP A 77 9.01 0.32 7.49
N LEU A 78 7.91 -0.30 7.04
CA LEU A 78 6.97 0.31 6.10
C LEU A 78 6.39 1.60 6.67
N PHE A 79 5.95 1.59 7.93
CA PHE A 79 5.42 2.77 8.61
C PHE A 79 6.45 3.90 8.71
N GLY A 80 7.71 3.58 8.98
CA GLY A 80 8.82 4.54 8.95
C GLY A 80 9.04 5.16 7.57
N VAL A 81 9.06 4.34 6.53
CA VAL A 81 9.26 4.80 5.14
C VAL A 81 8.12 5.72 4.69
N MET A 82 6.88 5.34 4.99
CA MET A 82 5.67 6.00 4.50
C MET A 82 5.28 7.21 5.35
N PHE A 83 5.37 7.11 6.67
CA PHE A 83 4.85 8.13 7.61
C PHE A 83 5.94 8.81 8.46
N GLY A 84 7.21 8.41 8.34
CA GLY A 84 8.30 8.98 9.13
C GLY A 84 8.10 8.83 10.64
N TYR A 85 7.50 7.70 11.06
CA TYR A 85 7.11 7.43 12.45
C TYR A 85 6.18 8.49 13.07
N GLY A 86 5.42 9.21 12.24
CA GLY A 86 4.49 10.25 12.69
C GLY A 86 5.11 11.66 12.81
N HIS A 87 6.42 11.80 12.59
CA HIS A 87 7.09 13.11 12.67
C HIS A 87 7.08 13.88 11.35
N ARG A 88 6.76 13.22 10.23
CA ARG A 88 6.88 13.79 8.88
C ARG A 88 5.65 13.48 8.02
N PRO A 89 4.48 14.09 8.34
CA PRO A 89 3.22 13.81 7.65
C PRO A 89 3.30 14.05 6.13
N GLY A 90 4.15 14.98 5.67
CA GLY A 90 4.38 15.19 4.24
C GLY A 90 4.90 13.95 3.48
N ARG A 91 5.56 12.99 4.15
CA ARG A 91 5.95 11.71 3.52
C ARG A 91 4.74 10.88 3.12
N ALA A 92 3.64 10.98 3.86
CA ALA A 92 2.41 10.25 3.57
C ALA A 92 1.81 10.67 2.21
N LEU A 93 1.92 11.95 1.85
CA LEU A 93 1.47 12.43 0.54
C LEU A 93 2.28 11.80 -0.60
N PHE A 94 3.62 11.79 -0.48
CA PHE A 94 4.48 11.14 -1.49
C PHE A 94 4.25 9.63 -1.56
N ALA A 95 3.99 9.00 -0.41
CA ALA A 95 3.60 7.61 -0.32
C ALA A 95 2.29 7.31 -1.08
N VAL A 96 1.24 8.13 -0.88
CA VAL A 96 -0.03 8.04 -1.62
C VAL A 96 0.22 8.19 -3.12
N LEU A 97 0.95 9.22 -3.54
CA LEU A 97 1.28 9.44 -4.95
C LEU A 97 2.07 8.27 -5.53
N GLY A 98 2.98 7.67 -4.77
CA GLY A 98 3.73 6.49 -5.17
C GLY A 98 2.85 5.26 -5.36
N ILE A 99 1.90 5.01 -4.45
CA ILE A 99 0.93 3.92 -4.56
C ILE A 99 0.05 4.12 -5.80
N LEU A 100 -0.46 5.33 -6.01
CA LEU A 100 -1.29 5.66 -7.17
C LEU A 100 -0.52 5.50 -8.48
N ALA A 101 0.74 5.97 -8.54
CA ALA A 101 1.58 5.82 -9.72
C ALA A 101 1.89 4.35 -10.03
N LEU A 102 2.17 3.54 -8.99
CA LEU A 102 2.40 2.10 -9.14
C LEU A 102 1.16 1.38 -9.65
N ASN A 103 -0.01 1.68 -9.10
CA ASN A 103 -1.28 1.11 -9.53
C ASN A 103 -1.64 1.54 -10.95
N TRP A 104 -1.49 2.82 -11.29
CA TRP A 104 -1.68 3.28 -12.65
C TRP A 104 -0.78 2.50 -13.61
N ALA A 105 0.53 2.42 -13.35
CA ALA A 105 1.43 1.66 -14.21
C ALA A 105 1.00 0.19 -14.35
N LEU A 106 0.62 -0.47 -13.25
CA LEU A 106 0.13 -1.85 -13.28
C LEU A 106 -1.11 -1.99 -14.15
N TYR A 107 -2.17 -1.22 -13.90
CA TYR A 107 -3.44 -1.37 -14.62
C TYR A 107 -3.37 -0.87 -16.07
N ALA A 108 -2.47 0.07 -16.38
CA ALA A 108 -2.12 0.38 -17.76
C ALA A 108 -1.51 -0.85 -18.46
N GLN A 109 -0.61 -1.58 -17.81
CA GLN A 109 -0.04 -2.81 -18.38
C GLN A 109 -1.07 -3.94 -18.50
N VAL A 110 -1.99 -4.08 -17.55
CA VAL A 110 -3.09 -5.06 -17.65
C VAL A 110 -3.96 -4.76 -18.87
N TRP A 111 -4.28 -3.48 -19.10
CA TRP A 111 -5.05 -3.02 -20.26
C TRP A 111 -4.32 -3.23 -21.58
N GLU A 112 -3.07 -2.77 -21.69
CA GLU A 112 -2.26 -2.95 -22.91
C GLU A 112 -2.06 -4.43 -23.26
N ALA A 113 -1.95 -5.29 -22.24
CA ALA A 113 -1.88 -6.73 -22.43
C ALA A 113 -3.22 -7.39 -22.83
N GLY A 114 -4.33 -6.64 -22.86
CA GLY A 114 -5.66 -7.19 -23.14
C GLY A 114 -6.23 -8.06 -22.02
N GLN A 115 -5.73 -7.89 -20.79
CA GLN A 115 -6.01 -8.78 -19.65
C GLN A 115 -7.05 -8.18 -18.68
N MET A 116 -7.76 -7.14 -19.10
CA MET A 116 -8.99 -6.67 -18.44
C MET A 116 -10.20 -7.37 -19.03
N ALA A 117 -11.29 -7.43 -18.27
CA ALA A 117 -12.60 -7.88 -18.72
C ALA A 117 -13.69 -6.90 -18.23
N PRO A 118 -14.78 -6.74 -18.98
CA PRO A 118 -15.96 -6.06 -18.49
C PRO A 118 -16.53 -6.85 -17.30
N THR A 119 -17.02 -6.15 -16.29
CA THR A 119 -17.62 -6.75 -15.09
C THR A 119 -19.10 -7.09 -15.28
N SER A 120 -19.74 -6.52 -16.29
CA SER A 120 -21.18 -6.67 -16.52
C SER A 120 -21.53 -8.08 -16.99
N ASP A 121 -22.36 -8.80 -16.23
CA ASP A 121 -22.87 -10.13 -16.61
C ASP A 121 -23.61 -10.11 -17.95
N VAL A 122 -24.32 -9.03 -18.27
CA VAL A 122 -25.02 -8.84 -19.55
C VAL A 122 -24.01 -8.80 -20.70
N VAL A 123 -22.89 -8.11 -20.53
CA VAL A 123 -21.81 -8.07 -21.52
C VAL A 123 -21.12 -9.44 -21.60
N LEU A 124 -20.74 -10.04 -20.48
CA LEU A 124 -20.01 -11.31 -20.42
C LEU A 124 -20.77 -12.48 -21.04
N THR A 125 -22.11 -12.43 -21.04
CA THR A 125 -22.98 -13.46 -21.64
C THR A 125 -23.47 -13.10 -23.04
N SER A 126 -23.17 -11.89 -23.53
CA SER A 126 -23.59 -11.44 -24.86
C SER A 126 -22.88 -12.21 -25.97
N GLU A 127 -23.55 -12.38 -27.11
CA GLU A 127 -22.94 -12.96 -28.31
C GLU A 127 -21.77 -12.10 -28.82
N ALA A 128 -21.87 -10.78 -28.67
CA ALA A 128 -20.82 -9.85 -29.07
C ALA A 128 -19.50 -10.13 -28.31
N TRP A 129 -19.56 -10.28 -26.99
CA TRP A 129 -18.37 -10.61 -26.20
C TRP A 129 -17.87 -12.03 -26.46
N THR A 130 -18.77 -13.03 -26.42
CA THR A 130 -18.39 -14.45 -26.55
C THR A 130 -17.84 -14.80 -27.92
N ARG A 131 -18.24 -14.11 -29.00
CA ARG A 131 -17.64 -14.26 -30.33
C ARG A 131 -16.18 -13.79 -30.37
N HIS A 132 -15.83 -12.77 -29.60
CA HIS A 132 -14.46 -12.25 -29.53
C HIS A 132 -13.59 -13.01 -28.55
N VAL A 133 -14.18 -13.55 -27.47
CA VAL A 133 -13.51 -14.45 -26.55
C VAL A 133 -13.51 -15.86 -27.13
N ALA A 134 -12.60 -16.11 -28.06
CA ALA A 134 -12.41 -17.45 -28.61
C ALA A 134 -11.94 -18.39 -27.48
N LEU A 135 -12.70 -19.47 -27.26
CA LEU A 135 -12.22 -20.62 -26.52
C LEU A 135 -11.38 -21.46 -27.49
N MET A 136 -10.18 -21.84 -27.07
CA MET A 136 -9.42 -22.89 -27.73
C MET A 136 -10.22 -24.21 -27.69
N PRO A 137 -9.96 -25.17 -28.60
CA PRO A 137 -10.72 -26.43 -28.68
C PRO A 137 -10.72 -27.28 -27.40
N ASP A 138 -9.78 -27.04 -26.49
CA ASP A 138 -9.64 -27.64 -25.16
C ASP A 138 -10.41 -26.90 -24.06
N GLY A 139 -11.09 -25.79 -24.39
CA GLY A 139 -11.90 -24.99 -23.47
C GLY A 139 -11.12 -23.88 -22.75
N ASP A 140 -9.83 -23.71 -23.05
CA ASP A 140 -9.03 -22.62 -22.52
C ASP A 140 -9.27 -21.31 -23.29
N LEU A 141 -8.97 -20.17 -22.68
CA LEU A 141 -9.04 -18.88 -23.36
C LEU A 141 -7.91 -18.76 -24.39
N ASP A 142 -8.25 -18.42 -25.64
CA ASP A 142 -7.23 -18.03 -26.61
C ASP A 142 -6.65 -16.66 -26.22
N THR A 143 -5.49 -16.70 -25.54
CA THR A 143 -4.74 -15.52 -25.12
C THR A 143 -3.80 -15.00 -26.22
N SER A 144 -3.72 -15.66 -27.37
CA SER A 144 -2.91 -15.20 -28.51
C SER A 144 -3.56 -14.04 -29.26
N VAL A 145 -4.88 -13.89 -29.13
CA VAL A 145 -5.67 -12.77 -29.66
C VAL A 145 -5.99 -11.81 -28.52
N ASN A 146 -5.77 -10.51 -28.73
CA ASN A 146 -6.26 -9.49 -27.80
C ASN A 146 -7.79 -9.35 -27.96
N THR A 147 -8.53 -10.28 -27.37
CA THR A 147 -10.00 -10.38 -27.47
C THR A 147 -10.68 -9.13 -26.94
N LEU A 148 -10.08 -8.49 -25.92
CA LEU A 148 -10.55 -7.24 -25.34
C LEU A 148 -10.57 -6.15 -26.42
N ARG A 149 -9.46 -5.95 -27.12
CA ARG A 149 -9.35 -4.92 -28.16
C ARG A 149 -10.30 -5.18 -29.32
N ALA A 150 -10.42 -6.43 -29.75
CA ALA A 150 -11.37 -6.82 -30.80
C ALA A 150 -12.83 -6.50 -30.43
N TRP A 151 -13.20 -6.70 -29.16
CA TRP A 151 -14.54 -6.33 -28.67
C TRP A 151 -14.70 -4.81 -28.50
N THR A 152 -13.70 -4.11 -27.96
CA THR A 152 -13.75 -2.64 -27.78
C THR A 152 -13.84 -1.88 -29.10
N ASP A 153 -13.30 -2.44 -30.20
CA ASP A 153 -13.42 -1.87 -31.55
C ASP A 153 -14.77 -2.18 -32.23
N SER A 154 -15.64 -2.98 -31.59
CA SER A 154 -16.96 -3.36 -32.12
C SER A 154 -18.06 -2.35 -31.76
N GLU A 155 -19.15 -2.36 -32.54
CA GLU A 155 -20.34 -1.52 -32.25
C GLU A 155 -20.93 -1.82 -30.86
N ALA A 156 -20.85 -3.07 -30.39
CA ALA A 156 -21.42 -3.49 -29.11
C ALA A 156 -20.71 -2.89 -27.88
N ALA A 157 -19.50 -2.35 -28.03
CA ALA A 157 -18.75 -1.74 -26.94
C ALA A 157 -18.82 -0.20 -26.94
N GLN A 158 -19.45 0.42 -27.94
CA GLN A 158 -19.45 1.89 -28.09
C GLN A 158 -20.06 2.63 -26.89
N ASP A 159 -21.12 2.07 -26.30
CA ASP A 159 -21.80 2.62 -25.13
C ASP A 159 -21.23 2.09 -23.80
N TYR A 160 -20.19 1.24 -23.84
CA TYR A 160 -19.56 0.75 -22.61
C TYR A 160 -18.54 1.74 -22.08
N THR A 161 -18.36 1.77 -20.75
CA THR A 161 -17.41 2.68 -20.09
C THR A 161 -16.01 2.50 -20.64
N THR A 162 -15.43 3.56 -21.22
CA THR A 162 -14.03 3.52 -21.67
C THR A 162 -13.09 3.39 -20.48
N PHE A 163 -12.15 2.47 -20.58
CA PHE A 163 -11.14 2.27 -19.54
C PHE A 163 -10.17 3.46 -19.46
N ASN A 164 -9.83 3.87 -18.25
CA ASN A 164 -8.83 4.87 -17.97
C ASN A 164 -7.99 4.45 -16.75
N ALA A 165 -6.73 4.06 -16.99
CA ALA A 165 -5.87 3.53 -15.92
C ALA A 165 -5.62 4.50 -14.73
N PRO A 166 -5.38 5.82 -14.94
CA PRO A 166 -5.31 6.76 -13.81
C PRO A 166 -6.59 6.80 -12.99
N LEU A 167 -7.76 6.88 -13.63
CA LEU A 167 -9.04 6.91 -12.93
C LEU A 167 -9.32 5.58 -12.25
N TYR A 168 -8.99 4.44 -12.86
CA TYR A 168 -9.09 3.12 -12.25
C TYR A 168 -8.24 3.01 -10.98
N ALA A 169 -6.98 3.49 -11.02
CA ALA A 169 -6.10 3.49 -9.86
C ALA A 169 -6.63 4.38 -8.73
N LEU A 170 -7.27 5.51 -9.07
CA LEU A 170 -7.94 6.38 -8.10
C LEU A 170 -9.20 5.75 -7.54
N ASP A 171 -10.04 5.14 -8.38
CA ASP A 171 -11.30 4.50 -7.99
C ASP A 171 -11.05 3.34 -7.02
N LEU A 172 -10.03 2.53 -7.32
CA LEU A 172 -9.60 1.42 -6.47
C LEU A 172 -9.00 1.88 -5.12
N PHE A 173 -8.33 3.04 -5.11
CA PHE A 173 -7.64 3.56 -3.92
C PHE A 173 -8.53 4.44 -3.04
N ILE A 174 -9.49 5.16 -3.61
CA ILE A 174 -10.35 6.09 -2.88
C ILE A 174 -11.69 5.38 -2.63
N PRO A 175 -12.06 5.10 -1.36
CA PRO A 175 -13.25 4.33 -1.04
C PRO A 175 -14.53 5.17 -1.16
N LEU A 176 -14.84 5.67 -2.35
CA LEU A 176 -15.99 6.54 -2.61
C LEU A 176 -16.88 6.08 -3.78
N ASP A 177 -16.54 4.97 -4.46
CA ASP A 177 -17.29 4.39 -5.60
C ASP A 177 -17.87 5.47 -6.53
N ALA A 178 -16.98 6.36 -7.00
CA ALA A 178 -17.39 7.63 -7.60
C ALA A 178 -16.98 7.75 -9.07
N LEU A 179 -15.99 6.98 -9.53
CA LEU A 179 -15.45 7.12 -10.89
C LEU A 179 -15.95 6.03 -11.84
N GLY A 180 -16.52 4.94 -11.32
CA GLY A 180 -17.18 3.88 -12.09
C GLY A 180 -16.25 3.02 -12.94
N GLN A 181 -14.94 3.14 -12.74
CA GLN A 181 -13.92 2.37 -13.47
C GLN A 181 -13.79 0.96 -12.90
N GLU A 182 -13.72 0.82 -11.58
CA GLU A 182 -13.71 -0.50 -10.91
C GLU A 182 -15.04 -1.23 -11.11
N ALA A 183 -16.15 -0.49 -11.13
CA ALA A 183 -17.47 -1.05 -11.38
C ALA A 183 -17.65 -1.58 -12.80
N ALA A 184 -16.90 -1.08 -13.78
CA ALA A 184 -16.99 -1.47 -15.19
C ALA A 184 -15.89 -2.45 -15.64
N TRP A 185 -14.73 -2.43 -15.00
CA TRP A 185 -13.58 -3.19 -15.47
C TRP A 185 -12.97 -4.02 -14.34
N ALA A 186 -12.53 -5.24 -14.65
CA ALA A 186 -11.78 -6.06 -13.71
C ALA A 186 -10.59 -6.73 -14.39
N PRO A 187 -9.44 -6.84 -13.71
CA PRO A 187 -8.33 -7.66 -14.18
C PRO A 187 -8.75 -9.13 -14.21
N SER A 188 -8.44 -9.83 -15.30
CA SER A 188 -8.83 -11.22 -15.52
C SER A 188 -7.64 -12.17 -15.27
N PRO A 189 -7.65 -12.97 -14.18
CA PRO A 189 -6.52 -13.82 -13.80
C PRO A 189 -6.27 -15.00 -14.76
N VAL A 190 -7.22 -15.27 -15.66
CA VAL A 190 -7.14 -16.36 -16.65
C VAL A 190 -6.55 -15.90 -17.98
N ARG A 191 -6.28 -14.59 -18.15
CA ARG A 191 -5.77 -14.01 -19.40
C ARG A 191 -4.26 -13.77 -19.42
N GLY A 192 -3.57 -14.07 -18.33
CA GLY A 192 -2.12 -14.02 -18.22
C GLY A 192 -1.62 -13.32 -16.96
N ILE A 193 -0.29 -13.15 -16.89
CA ILE A 193 0.39 -12.74 -15.66
C ILE A 193 0.00 -11.34 -15.17
N TRP A 194 -0.27 -10.38 -16.07
CA TRP A 194 -0.67 -9.04 -15.65
C TRP A 194 -2.07 -9.05 -15.05
N GLY A 195 -3.02 -9.76 -15.67
CA GLY A 195 -4.35 -9.98 -15.12
C GLY A 195 -4.31 -10.67 -13.75
N THR A 196 -3.46 -11.68 -13.57
CA THR A 196 -3.24 -12.33 -12.27
C THR A 196 -2.68 -11.37 -11.24
N LEU A 197 -1.66 -10.59 -11.59
CA LEU A 197 -1.06 -9.60 -10.69
C LEU A 197 -2.07 -8.50 -10.33
N GLY A 198 -2.78 -7.95 -11.31
CA GLY A 198 -3.82 -6.93 -11.11
C GLY A 198 -4.96 -7.43 -10.20
N PHE A 199 -5.39 -8.67 -10.38
CA PHE A 199 -6.40 -9.31 -9.53
C PHE A 199 -5.87 -9.54 -8.11
N ALA A 200 -4.69 -10.15 -7.98
CA ALA A 200 -4.11 -10.52 -6.69
C ALA A 200 -3.69 -9.30 -5.83
N THR A 201 -3.40 -8.16 -6.46
CA THR A 201 -2.96 -6.95 -5.76
C THR A 201 -4.08 -5.92 -5.54
N GLY A 202 -5.24 -6.06 -6.19
CA GLY A 202 -6.31 -5.07 -6.10
C GLY A 202 -6.78 -4.78 -4.68
N TRP A 203 -6.97 -5.84 -3.87
CA TRP A 203 -7.38 -5.71 -2.47
C TRP A 203 -6.34 -4.98 -1.59
N LEU A 204 -5.04 -5.04 -1.93
CA LEU A 204 -4.00 -4.32 -1.20
C LEU A 204 -4.16 -2.81 -1.39
N THR A 205 -4.50 -2.40 -2.61
CA THR A 205 -4.75 -0.99 -2.94
C THR A 205 -6.00 -0.48 -2.25
N GLN A 206 -7.10 -1.23 -2.31
CA GLN A 206 -8.34 -0.88 -1.58
C GLN A 206 -8.08 -0.78 -0.07
N LEU A 207 -7.43 -1.78 0.53
CA LEU A 207 -7.13 -1.78 1.96
C LEU A 207 -6.25 -0.60 2.37
N SER A 208 -5.26 -0.25 1.54
CA SER A 208 -4.40 0.92 1.76
C SER A 208 -5.21 2.22 1.74
N GLY A 209 -6.13 2.34 0.79
CA GLY A 209 -7.10 3.43 0.67
C GLY A 209 -7.96 3.63 1.92
N TRP A 210 -8.57 2.54 2.39
CA TRP A 210 -9.37 2.51 3.62
C TRP A 210 -8.55 2.91 4.83
N LEU A 211 -7.34 2.37 4.99
CA LEU A 211 -6.45 2.68 6.12
C LEU A 211 -6.07 4.17 6.14
N ILE A 212 -5.66 4.72 4.99
CA ILE A 212 -5.25 6.12 4.89
C ILE A 212 -6.43 7.05 5.13
N THR A 213 -7.62 6.72 4.60
CA THR A 213 -8.85 7.48 4.84
C THR A 213 -9.22 7.48 6.33
N ALA A 214 -9.13 6.32 7.01
CA ALA A 214 -9.39 6.21 8.44
C ALA A 214 -8.40 7.01 9.29
N ILE A 215 -7.09 6.95 8.96
CA ILE A 215 -6.06 7.73 9.64
C ILE A 215 -6.29 9.23 9.45
N ALA A 216 -6.60 9.66 8.21
CA ALA A 216 -6.90 11.06 7.92
C ALA A 216 -8.13 11.55 8.70
N ALA A 217 -9.21 10.76 8.74
CA ALA A 217 -10.39 11.08 9.53
C ALA A 217 -10.07 11.16 11.03
N ALA A 218 -9.29 10.22 11.57
CA ALA A 218 -8.89 10.23 12.98
C ALA A 218 -7.98 11.42 13.34
N ALA A 219 -7.14 11.86 12.41
CA ALA A 219 -6.32 13.06 12.57
C ALA A 219 -7.18 14.33 12.58
N VAL A 220 -8.13 14.46 11.65
CA VAL A 220 -9.07 15.59 11.60
C VAL A 220 -9.97 15.63 12.84
N ALA A 221 -10.39 14.48 13.34
CA ALA A 221 -11.17 14.36 14.57
C ALA A 221 -10.37 14.65 15.86
N GLY A 222 -9.05 14.85 15.76
CA GLY A 222 -8.19 15.11 16.93
C GLY A 222 -7.95 13.89 17.83
N ILE A 223 -8.32 12.68 17.37
CA ILE A 223 -8.06 11.42 18.09
C ILE A 223 -6.56 11.09 18.04
N VAL A 224 -5.91 11.42 16.92
CA VAL A 224 -4.46 11.28 16.73
C VAL A 224 -3.81 12.64 17.00
N GLY A 225 -3.71 13.00 18.28
CA GLY A 225 -2.93 14.17 18.69
C GLY A 225 -3.55 14.99 19.82
N ARG A 226 -3.48 14.46 21.04
CA ARG A 226 -3.39 15.25 22.28
C ARG A 226 -2.69 14.43 23.35
N LYS A 227 -1.40 14.73 23.56
CA LYS A 227 -0.72 14.56 24.84
C LYS A 227 0.12 15.81 25.06
N ASP A 228 -0.61 16.88 25.37
CA ASP A 228 -0.09 17.95 26.21
C ASP A 228 -0.68 17.72 27.60
#